data_AF-A0A1Y1ZJ12-F1
#
_entry.id   AF-A0A1Y1ZJ12-F1
#
_cell.length_a   1.000
_cell.length_b   1.000
_cell.length_c   1.000
_cell.angle_alpha   90.00
_cell.angle_beta   90.00
_cell.angle_gamma   90.00
#
_symmetry.space_group_name_H-M   'P 1'
#
loop_
_entity.id
_entity.type
_entity.pdbx_description
1 polymer ?
#
loop_
_entity_poly.entity_id
_entity_poly.type
_entity_poly.pdbx_seq_one_letter_code
_entity_poly.pdbx_strand_id
1 'polypeptide(L)'
;MGIDAGFDMVPPLSKNIVDRHNWDQFISSIKSLYRDDPQVDIEPNYILFKAGEYPKLPFEGHKFLRFSSKISGANARVTKVEGYITVVTRIAKSYFGSRVRYWDECVDQYGIYDWSKVWESIRSYEQVCGAEIPISLVPSITSHDPISELPLFEIENISHKGRGLVARCNISKGTRILCEKPLLTLRPMAPGDAEKVLATQLKALPKESQRQFLSLHNTKPGQHPFTGIVKTNALPCGPDSPIGGVYPTICLINHSCIPNSHHSWNNNTEQETIHAIRPIKAGEEITISYDRGGTSSVRRTFLKEAFDFDCHCHRCSLLTPELGASDARRSLIQSLDDAIGDPFRMASRPKDSLRDCSSLLQALRDEYDGCTEILSARAYYDAFQISIAHGDQARASQLTANVAVVTNMVRNNVTTHCEITFDPVEPIGNQAEEYMGQLDDEDDLG
;
A
#
# COMPACT_ATOMS: atom_id res chain seq x y z
N MET A 1 43.71 25.69 12.81
CA MET A 1 42.30 25.31 12.52
C MET A 1 42.31 23.86 12.10
N GLY A 2 41.28 23.10 12.44
CA GLY A 2 41.11 21.74 11.93
C GLY A 2 40.08 21.74 10.82
N ILE A 3 40.38 21.02 9.75
CA ILE A 3 39.51 20.73 8.61
C ILE A 3 38.50 19.66 9.01
N ASP A 4 37.21 19.96 8.79
CA ASP A 4 36.09 19.05 8.93
C ASP A 4 35.59 18.56 7.56
N ALA A 5 35.04 17.34 7.52
CA ALA A 5 34.35 16.80 6.36
C ALA A 5 33.17 15.93 6.78
N GLY A 6 32.23 15.71 5.87
CA GLY A 6 31.02 14.94 6.17
C GLY A 6 29.96 14.98 5.09
N PHE A 7 28.74 14.62 5.46
CA PHE A 7 27.58 14.84 4.61
C PHE A 7 26.36 15.36 5.39
N ASP A 8 25.56 16.15 4.70
CA ASP A 8 24.26 16.63 5.13
C ASP A 8 23.15 15.94 4.34
N MET A 9 21.98 15.74 4.96
CA MET A 9 20.80 15.20 4.30
C MET A 9 19.85 16.31 3.87
N VAL A 10 19.80 16.63 2.57
CA VAL A 10 19.10 17.81 2.04
C VAL A 10 18.16 17.46 0.87
N PRO A 11 16.83 17.71 0.99
CA PRO A 11 16.13 18.20 2.17
C PRO A 11 16.13 17.18 3.33
N PRO A 12 15.91 17.61 4.58
CA PRO A 12 15.84 16.72 5.75
C PRO A 12 14.87 15.57 5.51
N LEU A 13 15.10 14.42 6.15
CA LEU A 13 14.13 13.34 6.11
C LEU A 13 12.84 13.76 6.82
N SER A 14 11.71 13.45 6.19
CA SER A 14 10.39 13.64 6.79
C SER A 14 10.00 12.42 7.63
N LYS A 15 8.86 12.51 8.32
CA LYS A 15 8.26 11.37 9.05
C LYS A 15 7.53 10.37 8.14
N ASN A 16 7.56 10.57 6.82
CA ASN A 16 6.87 9.72 5.84
C ASN A 16 7.44 8.29 5.79
N ILE A 17 6.69 7.35 5.21
CA ILE A 17 7.04 5.93 5.23
C ILE A 17 8.25 5.58 4.37
N VAL A 18 8.50 6.31 3.28
CA VAL A 18 9.64 6.09 2.36
C VAL A 18 10.95 6.55 2.99
N ASP A 19 10.96 7.77 3.54
CA ASP A 19 12.12 8.33 4.27
C ASP A 19 12.48 7.46 5.48
N ARG A 20 11.47 7.00 6.23
CA ARG A 20 11.67 6.09 7.37
C ARG A 20 12.22 4.74 6.92
N HIS A 21 11.56 4.07 5.97
CA HIS A 21 11.99 2.75 5.51
C HIS A 21 13.41 2.75 4.94
N ASN A 22 13.74 3.73 4.10
CA ASN A 22 15.09 3.87 3.55
C ASN A 22 16.13 4.16 4.65
N TRP A 23 15.74 4.88 5.71
CA TRP A 23 16.62 5.12 6.85
C TRP A 23 16.81 3.89 7.73
N ASP A 24 15.75 3.12 7.99
CA ASP A 24 15.84 1.87 8.76
C ASP A 24 16.74 0.86 8.03
N GLN A 25 16.64 0.76 6.70
CA GLN A 25 17.50 -0.09 5.87
C GLN A 25 18.96 0.41 5.82
N PHE A 26 19.16 1.73 5.76
CA PHE A 26 20.49 2.36 5.89
C PHE A 26 21.11 2.05 7.26
N ILE A 27 20.40 2.30 8.37
CA ILE A 27 20.85 2.00 9.74
C ILE A 27 21.14 0.52 9.92
N SER A 28 20.30 -0.38 9.41
CA SER A 28 20.54 -1.83 9.44
C SER A 28 21.83 -2.21 8.71
N SER A 29 22.09 -1.61 7.54
CA SER A 29 23.33 -1.80 6.79
C SER A 29 24.56 -1.32 7.55
N ILE A 30 24.47 -0.18 8.23
CA ILE A 30 25.56 0.34 9.09
C ILE A 30 25.79 -0.58 10.30
N LYS A 31 24.73 -1.01 11.02
CA LYS A 31 24.82 -1.96 12.14
C LYS A 31 25.43 -3.29 11.72
N SER A 32 25.09 -3.79 10.54
CA SER A 32 25.65 -5.03 10.00
C SER A 32 27.13 -4.89 9.64
N LEU A 33 27.50 -3.79 8.98
CA LEU A 33 28.87 -3.53 8.53
C LEU A 33 29.87 -3.33 9.67
N TYR A 34 29.44 -2.65 10.74
CA TYR A 34 30.31 -2.31 11.89
C TYR A 34 30.01 -3.13 13.15
N ARG A 35 29.32 -4.28 13.01
CA ARG A 35 28.93 -5.16 14.14
C ARG A 35 30.09 -5.46 15.09
N ASP A 36 31.26 -5.75 14.53
CA ASP A 36 32.44 -6.21 15.25
C ASP A 36 33.53 -5.11 15.30
N ASP A 37 33.19 -3.85 14.99
CA ASP A 37 34.13 -2.72 15.02
C ASP A 37 34.23 -2.13 16.45
N PRO A 38 35.39 -2.18 17.12
CA PRO A 38 35.54 -1.70 18.49
C PRO A 38 35.38 -0.18 18.64
N GLN A 39 35.39 0.58 17.54
CA GLN A 39 35.14 2.02 17.52
C GLN A 39 33.66 2.36 17.25
N VAL A 40 32.74 1.40 17.12
CA VAL A 40 31.32 1.69 16.84
C VAL A 40 30.42 1.08 17.91
N ASP A 41 29.78 1.92 18.71
CA ASP A 41 28.81 1.51 19.72
C ASP A 41 27.37 1.72 19.23
N ILE A 42 26.47 0.84 19.67
CA ILE A 42 25.03 0.93 19.37
C ILE A 42 24.33 1.37 20.66
N GLU A 43 24.06 2.67 20.76
CA GLU A 43 23.32 3.29 21.86
C GLU A 43 21.80 3.07 21.69
N PRO A 44 20.96 3.24 22.73
CA PRO A 44 19.53 2.98 22.66
C PRO A 44 18.77 3.73 21.55
N ASN A 45 19.26 4.91 21.15
CA ASN A 45 18.60 5.80 20.19
C ASN A 45 19.44 6.11 18.93
N TYR A 46 20.72 5.73 18.89
CA TYR A 46 21.65 6.10 17.82
C TYR A 46 22.86 5.15 17.71
N ILE A 47 23.58 5.19 16.59
CA ILE A 47 24.91 4.61 16.44
C ILE A 47 25.95 5.69 16.77
N LEU A 48 26.92 5.36 17.62
CA LEU A 48 28.02 6.22 18.03
C LEU A 48 29.34 5.72 17.43
N PHE A 49 30.01 6.55 16.63
CA PHE A 49 31.35 6.23 16.14
C PHE A 49 32.37 6.91 17.07
N LYS A 50 33.13 6.16 17.87
CA LYS A 50 34.25 6.61 18.72
C LYS A 50 35.49 6.99 17.91
N ALA A 51 35.29 7.71 16.80
CA ALA A 51 36.32 8.17 15.89
C ALA A 51 36.19 9.68 15.69
N GLY A 52 37.32 10.39 15.64
CA GLY A 52 37.34 11.85 15.49
C GLY A 52 36.53 12.58 16.58
N GLU A 53 35.51 13.32 16.17
CA GLU A 53 34.63 14.13 17.04
C GLU A 53 33.28 13.45 17.34
N TYR A 54 33.27 12.12 17.39
CA TYR A 54 32.12 11.29 17.79
C TYR A 54 30.85 11.46 16.93
N PRO A 55 30.93 11.28 15.59
CA PRO A 55 29.76 11.42 14.72
C PRO A 55 28.70 10.35 15.02
N LYS A 56 27.42 10.73 14.86
CA LYS A 56 26.26 9.94 15.32
C LYS A 56 25.24 9.73 14.20
N LEU A 57 24.55 8.59 14.24
CA LEU A 57 23.40 8.29 13.36
C LEU A 57 22.19 7.90 14.21
N PRO A 58 21.16 8.75 14.36
CA PRO A 58 19.96 8.42 15.12
C PRO A 58 19.15 7.32 14.43
N PHE A 59 18.43 6.52 15.19
CA PHE A 59 17.48 5.55 14.62
C PHE A 59 16.25 6.27 14.04
N GLU A 60 15.83 7.39 14.63
CA GLU A 60 14.80 8.26 14.07
C GLU A 60 15.36 9.15 12.95
N GLY A 61 15.36 8.67 11.71
CA GLY A 61 15.98 9.36 10.57
C GLY A 61 15.51 10.80 10.30
N HIS A 62 14.26 11.13 10.64
CA HIS A 62 13.74 12.49 10.53
C HIS A 62 14.39 13.50 11.52
N LYS A 63 15.14 13.01 12.51
CA LYS A 63 15.98 13.83 13.40
C LYS A 63 17.40 14.02 12.86
N PHE A 64 17.83 13.26 11.84
CA PHE A 64 19.17 13.36 11.27
C PHE A 64 19.33 14.58 10.36
N LEU A 65 20.44 15.31 10.51
CA LEU A 65 20.83 16.42 9.64
C LEU A 65 22.22 16.24 9.02
N ARG A 66 23.21 15.81 9.81
CA ARG A 66 24.64 15.79 9.44
C ARG A 66 25.38 14.61 10.08
N PHE A 67 26.29 14.00 9.32
CA PHE A 67 27.31 13.07 9.80
C PHE A 67 28.68 13.60 9.36
N SER A 68 29.48 14.09 10.30
CA SER A 68 30.73 14.79 10.02
C SER A 68 31.70 14.72 11.19
N SER A 69 32.99 14.86 10.91
CA SER A 69 34.03 15.04 11.93
C SER A 69 35.21 15.77 11.34
N LYS A 70 36.02 16.36 12.22
CA LYS A 70 37.41 16.73 11.92
C LYS A 70 38.17 15.56 11.32
N ILE A 71 38.66 15.71 10.09
CA ILE A 71 39.48 14.73 9.36
C ILE A 71 40.98 15.03 9.49
N SER A 72 41.32 16.23 9.99
CA SER A 72 42.71 16.65 10.20
C SER A 72 43.21 16.43 11.63
N GLY A 73 44.55 16.47 11.82
CA GLY A 73 45.19 16.39 13.13
C GLY A 73 45.64 14.97 13.54
N ALA A 74 45.97 14.78 14.81
CA ALA A 74 46.45 13.49 15.33
C ALA A 74 45.30 12.50 15.55
N ASN A 75 44.22 12.93 16.20
CA ASN A 75 43.06 12.09 16.53
C ASN A 75 42.42 11.45 15.29
N ALA A 76 42.18 12.24 14.24
CA ALA A 76 41.61 11.75 12.98
C ALA A 76 42.48 10.69 12.30
N ARG A 77 43.82 10.81 12.37
CA ARG A 77 44.77 9.83 11.83
C ARG A 77 44.83 8.54 12.65
N VAL A 78 44.71 8.63 13.97
CA VAL A 78 44.67 7.45 14.86
C VAL A 78 43.38 6.66 14.69
N THR A 79 42.24 7.35 14.74
CA THR A 79 40.90 6.73 14.66
C THR A 79 40.44 6.41 13.24
N LYS A 80 41.12 6.95 12.22
CA LYS A 80 40.80 6.82 10.78
C LYS A 80 39.39 7.30 10.42
N VAL A 81 38.93 8.37 11.06
CA VAL A 81 37.54 8.88 10.95
C VAL A 81 37.08 9.19 9.50
N GLU A 82 38.00 9.64 8.66
CA GLU A 82 37.79 9.86 7.21
C GLU A 82 37.29 8.59 6.48
N GLY A 83 37.74 7.41 6.91
CA GLY A 83 37.29 6.12 6.37
C GLY A 83 35.82 5.85 6.70
N TYR A 84 35.40 6.09 7.95
CA TYR A 84 34.00 5.99 8.34
C TYR A 84 33.13 7.00 7.58
N ILE A 85 33.55 8.26 7.50
CA ILE A 85 32.85 9.30 6.72
C ILE A 85 32.66 8.85 5.26
N THR A 86 33.73 8.38 4.61
CA THR A 86 33.70 7.94 3.21
C THR A 86 32.74 6.77 3.00
N VAL A 87 32.82 5.74 3.84
CA VAL A 87 32.01 4.53 3.72
C VAL A 87 30.53 4.80 4.05
N VAL A 88 30.25 5.50 5.15
CA VAL A 88 28.88 5.86 5.54
C VAL A 88 28.24 6.78 4.50
N THR A 89 28.97 7.77 3.96
CA THR A 89 28.49 8.62 2.85
C THR A 89 28.14 7.80 1.61
N ARG A 90 28.99 6.83 1.24
CA ARG A 90 28.76 5.98 0.07
C ARG A 90 27.48 5.13 0.22
N ILE A 91 27.26 4.57 1.40
CA ILE A 91 26.05 3.77 1.69
C ILE A 91 24.82 4.69 1.76
N ALA A 92 24.92 5.87 2.39
CA ALA A 92 23.83 6.85 2.37
C ALA A 92 23.45 7.24 0.94
N LYS A 93 24.42 7.43 0.03
CA LYS A 93 24.18 7.73 -1.39
C LYS A 93 23.44 6.61 -2.13
N SER A 94 23.59 5.34 -1.76
CA SER A 94 22.81 4.26 -2.40
C SER A 94 21.34 4.22 -1.98
N TYR A 95 20.99 4.75 -0.80
CA TYR A 95 19.61 4.82 -0.31
C TYR A 95 18.89 6.14 -0.64
N PHE A 96 19.63 7.25 -0.66
CA PHE A 96 19.06 8.61 -0.74
C PHE A 96 19.55 9.43 -1.93
N GLY A 97 20.44 8.89 -2.76
CA GLY A 97 20.91 9.49 -4.00
C GLY A 97 21.44 10.91 -3.83
N SER A 98 20.89 11.84 -4.60
CA SER A 98 21.29 13.25 -4.63
C SER A 98 20.91 14.05 -3.38
N ARG A 99 20.15 13.48 -2.42
CA ARG A 99 19.87 14.13 -1.13
C ARG A 99 21.09 14.13 -0.20
N VAL A 100 22.05 13.24 -0.41
CA VAL A 100 23.29 13.18 0.37
C VAL A 100 24.30 14.19 -0.18
N ARG A 101 24.40 15.33 0.51
CA ARG A 101 25.31 16.42 0.18
C ARG A 101 26.60 16.28 0.97
N TYR A 102 27.57 15.59 0.38
CA TYR A 102 28.95 15.54 0.88
C TYR A 102 29.60 16.92 0.77
N TRP A 103 30.45 17.25 1.72
CA TRP A 103 31.24 18.48 1.79
C TRP A 103 32.57 18.21 2.52
N ASP A 104 33.58 19.04 2.22
CA ASP A 104 34.95 18.89 2.69
C ASP A 104 35.64 20.26 2.67
N GLU A 105 36.08 20.71 3.84
CA GLU A 105 36.71 22.03 3.99
C GLU A 105 38.09 22.14 3.31
N CYS A 106 38.72 21.02 2.90
CA CYS A 106 39.95 21.04 2.08
C CYS A 106 39.75 21.71 0.72
N VAL A 107 38.51 21.74 0.21
CA VAL A 107 38.15 22.20 -1.13
C VAL A 107 37.10 23.32 -1.08
N ASP A 108 37.12 24.11 0.00
CA ASP A 108 36.22 25.24 0.27
C ASP A 108 34.71 24.87 0.22
N GLN A 109 34.38 23.62 0.58
CA GLN A 109 33.00 23.14 0.68
C GLN A 109 32.57 22.96 2.13
N TYR A 110 31.52 23.67 2.52
CA TYR A 110 31.00 23.68 3.88
C TYR A 110 29.63 23.00 3.96
N GLY A 111 29.29 22.46 5.13
CA GLY A 111 27.99 21.87 5.38
C GLY A 111 26.84 22.90 5.32
N ILE A 112 25.66 22.44 4.90
CA ILE A 112 24.49 23.27 4.57
C ILE A 112 23.74 23.73 5.83
N TYR A 113 23.71 22.91 6.88
CA TYR A 113 23.09 23.27 8.16
C TYR A 113 24.02 24.08 9.06
N ASP A 114 23.48 25.13 9.69
CA ASP A 114 24.14 25.83 10.78
C ASP A 114 24.35 24.90 11.99
N TRP A 115 25.49 25.04 12.67
CA TRP A 115 25.88 24.18 13.79
C TRP A 115 24.87 24.21 14.94
N SER A 116 24.20 25.34 15.22
CA SER A 116 23.19 25.40 16.29
C SER A 116 22.03 24.41 16.06
N LYS A 117 21.57 24.29 14.81
CA LYS A 117 20.53 23.34 14.39
C LYS A 117 21.01 21.89 14.42
N VAL A 118 22.26 21.65 14.01
CA VAL A 118 22.87 20.31 14.11
C VAL A 118 22.94 19.85 15.57
N TRP A 119 23.37 20.73 16.49
CA TRP A 119 23.42 20.41 17.92
C TRP A 119 22.04 20.25 18.57
N GLU A 120 21.03 21.00 18.12
CA GLU A 120 19.65 20.81 18.56
C GLU A 120 19.08 19.45 18.11
N SER A 121 19.31 19.09 16.84
CA SER A 121 19.03 17.76 16.29
C SER A 121 19.68 16.66 17.15
N ILE A 122 20.99 16.76 17.44
CA ILE A 122 21.74 15.78 18.24
C ILE A 122 21.11 15.59 19.63
N ARG A 123 20.86 16.68 20.38
CA ARG A 123 20.27 16.60 21.73
C ARG A 123 18.89 15.94 21.74
N SER A 124 18.10 16.07 20.66
CA SER A 124 16.74 15.53 20.55
C SER A 124 16.64 13.99 20.51
N TYR A 125 17.78 13.28 20.37
CA TYR A 125 17.85 11.82 20.46
C TYR A 125 18.87 11.31 21.50
N GLU A 126 19.65 12.18 22.13
CA GLU A 126 20.54 11.82 23.26
C GLU A 126 19.82 11.78 24.61
N GLN A 127 18.66 12.44 24.78
CA GLN A 127 17.92 12.43 26.04
C GLN A 127 17.18 11.10 26.28
N VAL A 128 17.47 10.46 27.41
CA VAL A 128 16.77 9.28 27.93
C VAL A 128 15.69 9.74 28.92
N CYS A 129 14.41 9.40 28.67
CA CYS A 129 13.33 9.68 29.61
C CYS A 129 13.40 8.75 30.83
N GLY A 130 13.74 9.30 32.00
CA GLY A 130 13.63 8.61 33.28
C GLY A 130 12.32 8.92 34.00
N ALA A 131 11.48 7.89 34.22
CA ALA A 131 10.41 7.87 35.22
C ALA A 131 10.01 6.41 35.57
N GLU A 132 9.88 6.12 36.86
CA GLU A 132 9.61 4.80 37.49
C GLU A 132 8.10 4.59 37.75
N ILE A 133 7.50 3.45 38.14
CA ILE A 133 7.88 2.04 38.51
C ILE A 133 6.59 1.17 38.30
N PRO A 134 6.55 -0.20 38.22
CA PRO A 134 7.17 -1.18 39.14
C PRO A 134 7.82 -2.40 38.45
N ILE A 135 7.91 -3.53 39.18
CA ILE A 135 8.62 -4.79 38.88
C ILE A 135 7.66 -5.99 39.02
N SER A 136 7.97 -7.12 38.33
CA SER A 136 7.58 -8.54 38.58
C SER A 136 6.82 -9.18 37.39
N LEU A 137 7.20 -10.33 36.80
CA LEU A 137 8.26 -11.30 37.12
C LEU A 137 9.20 -11.55 35.93
N VAL A 138 10.42 -12.02 36.21
CA VAL A 138 11.25 -12.80 35.29
C VAL A 138 11.49 -14.17 35.93
N PRO A 139 11.50 -15.27 35.15
CA PRO A 139 12.62 -16.21 35.27
C PRO A 139 13.29 -16.44 33.92
N SER A 140 14.58 -16.12 33.84
CA SER A 140 15.41 -16.32 32.65
C SER A 140 15.73 -17.80 32.44
N ILE A 141 15.65 -18.31 31.21
CA ILE A 141 16.44 -19.46 30.71
C ILE A 141 16.69 -19.27 29.19
N THR A 142 17.95 -18.93 28.89
CA THR A 142 18.76 -19.22 27.68
C THR A 142 18.24 -19.06 26.24
N SER A 143 19.06 -18.32 25.48
CA SER A 143 19.36 -18.42 24.03
C SER A 143 18.42 -17.76 22.99
N HIS A 144 19.07 -16.96 22.13
CA HIS A 144 18.62 -16.25 20.92
C HIS A 144 17.80 -14.94 21.09
N ASP A 145 18.17 -13.96 20.26
CA ASP A 145 17.77 -12.54 20.31
C ASP A 145 16.29 -12.29 19.98
N PRO A 146 15.63 -11.28 20.62
CA PRO A 146 14.48 -10.65 19.98
C PRO A 146 14.21 -9.17 20.37
N ILE A 147 14.81 -8.17 19.71
CA ILE A 147 14.17 -6.85 19.49
C ILE A 147 14.50 -6.29 18.08
N SER A 148 14.01 -6.98 17.05
CA SER A 148 13.58 -6.39 15.78
C SER A 148 12.24 -7.02 15.43
N GLU A 149 11.43 -6.34 14.62
CA GLU A 149 10.23 -6.91 13.96
C GLU A 149 9.19 -7.57 14.89
N LEU A 150 8.35 -6.76 15.55
CA LEU A 150 6.98 -7.21 15.79
C LEU A 150 6.23 -7.18 14.45
N PRO A 151 5.74 -8.32 13.91
CA PRO A 151 5.01 -8.32 12.64
C PRO A 151 3.73 -7.47 12.73
N LEU A 152 3.33 -6.86 11.60
CA LEU A 152 2.13 -6.00 11.53
C LEU A 152 0.84 -6.73 11.92
N PHE A 153 0.81 -8.05 11.73
CA PHE A 153 -0.32 -8.92 12.01
C PHE A 153 0.18 -10.27 12.58
N GLU A 154 -0.72 -11.01 13.21
CA GLU A 154 -0.55 -12.44 13.52
C GLU A 154 -1.69 -13.27 12.91
N ILE A 155 -1.49 -14.58 12.79
CA ILE A 155 -2.49 -15.52 12.27
C ILE A 155 -3.20 -16.14 13.46
N GLU A 156 -4.50 -15.88 13.59
CA GLU A 156 -5.34 -16.38 14.68
C GLU A 156 -6.44 -17.31 14.18
N ASN A 157 -7.04 -18.08 15.10
CA ASN A 157 -8.29 -18.79 14.84
C ASN A 157 -9.47 -17.87 15.17
N ILE A 158 -10.16 -17.40 14.14
CA ILE A 158 -11.32 -16.52 14.25
C ILE A 158 -12.60 -17.35 14.33
N SER A 159 -13.42 -17.11 15.36
CA SER A 159 -14.65 -17.88 15.58
C SER A 159 -15.55 -17.85 14.33
N HIS A 160 -15.99 -19.03 13.91
CA HIS A 160 -16.81 -19.28 12.71
C HIS A 160 -16.18 -18.90 11.35
N LYS A 161 -14.93 -18.43 11.29
CA LYS A 161 -14.22 -18.12 10.03
C LYS A 161 -12.98 -18.99 9.78
N GLY A 162 -12.54 -19.78 10.75
CA GLY A 162 -11.33 -20.60 10.63
C GLY A 162 -10.10 -19.79 10.99
N ARG A 163 -9.12 -19.69 10.08
CA ARG A 163 -7.94 -18.82 10.30
C ARG A 163 -8.19 -17.41 9.77
N GLY A 164 -7.57 -16.41 10.38
CA GLY A 164 -7.64 -15.01 9.97
C GLY A 164 -6.36 -14.26 10.29
N LEU A 165 -6.16 -13.07 9.71
CA LEU A 165 -5.07 -12.16 10.08
C LEU A 165 -5.60 -11.09 11.03
N VAL A 166 -4.94 -10.90 12.17
CA VAL A 166 -5.28 -9.88 13.18
C VAL A 166 -4.14 -8.89 13.31
N ALA A 167 -4.41 -7.59 13.21
CA ALA A 167 -3.37 -6.57 13.30
C ALA A 167 -2.80 -6.48 14.73
N ARG A 168 -1.47 -6.54 14.89
CA ARG A 168 -0.80 -6.45 16.21
C ARG A 168 -0.55 -5.01 16.67
N CYS A 169 -0.58 -4.10 15.72
CA CYS A 169 -0.37 -2.67 15.89
C CYS A 169 -1.35 -1.89 15.02
N ASN A 170 -1.50 -0.59 15.26
CA ASN A 170 -2.32 0.25 14.37
C ASN A 170 -1.66 0.35 12.98
N ILE A 171 -2.38 -0.07 11.94
CA ILE A 171 -1.94 -0.01 10.54
C ILE A 171 -2.57 1.23 9.90
N SER A 172 -1.76 2.08 9.28
CA SER A 172 -2.22 3.28 8.59
C SER A 172 -2.84 2.97 7.24
N LYS A 173 -3.79 3.81 6.79
CA LYS A 173 -4.29 3.79 5.41
C LYS A 173 -3.12 3.93 4.42
N GLY A 174 -3.14 3.13 3.36
CA GLY A 174 -2.06 3.03 2.37
C GLY A 174 -0.90 2.11 2.77
N THR A 175 -0.83 1.58 3.99
CA THR A 175 0.23 0.63 4.35
C THR A 175 0.07 -0.68 3.57
N ARG A 176 1.14 -1.12 2.91
CA ARG A 176 1.23 -2.46 2.32
C ARG A 176 1.45 -3.48 3.44
N ILE A 177 0.44 -4.30 3.71
CA ILE A 177 0.40 -5.33 4.75
C ILE A 177 1.14 -6.59 4.29
N LEU A 178 0.92 -6.99 3.03
CA LEU A 178 1.51 -8.20 2.43
C LEU A 178 1.95 -7.96 0.98
N CYS A 179 2.90 -8.77 0.52
CA CYS A 179 3.38 -8.83 -0.85
C CYS A 179 3.89 -10.26 -1.13
N GLU A 180 3.12 -11.08 -1.83
CA GLU A 180 3.43 -12.51 -2.02
C GLU A 180 3.43 -12.91 -3.50
N LYS A 181 4.29 -13.86 -3.87
CA LYS A 181 4.15 -14.59 -5.13
C LYS A 181 3.18 -15.76 -4.96
N PRO A 182 2.42 -16.14 -5.99
CA PRO A 182 1.55 -17.31 -5.91
C PRO A 182 2.40 -18.58 -5.75
N LEU A 183 1.97 -19.48 -4.87
CA LEU A 183 2.47 -20.86 -4.78
C LEU A 183 2.11 -21.64 -6.05
N LEU A 184 0.88 -21.44 -6.54
CA LEU A 184 0.29 -22.12 -7.69
C LEU A 184 -0.54 -21.13 -8.49
N THR A 185 -0.61 -21.32 -9.81
CA THR A 185 -1.52 -20.56 -10.69
C THR A 185 -2.32 -21.51 -11.57
N LEU A 186 -3.58 -21.15 -11.86
CA LEU A 186 -4.48 -21.95 -12.67
C LEU A 186 -5.33 -21.09 -13.61
N ARG A 187 -5.32 -21.44 -14.90
CA ARG A 187 -6.28 -20.94 -15.92
C ARG A 187 -7.53 -21.84 -15.94
N PRO A 188 -8.73 -21.36 -16.30
CA PRO A 188 -9.94 -22.16 -16.30
C PRO A 188 -9.83 -23.30 -17.33
N MET A 189 -10.16 -24.52 -16.89
CA MET A 189 -10.11 -25.74 -17.69
C MET A 189 -11.03 -26.80 -17.06
N ALA A 190 -11.17 -27.96 -17.71
CA ALA A 190 -11.96 -29.07 -17.18
C ALA A 190 -11.41 -29.54 -15.81
N PRO A 191 -12.27 -29.87 -14.82
CA PRO A 191 -11.82 -30.19 -13.45
C PRO A 191 -10.79 -31.33 -13.37
N GLY A 192 -10.95 -32.38 -14.19
CA GLY A 192 -10.02 -33.51 -14.22
C GLY A 192 -8.63 -33.17 -14.78
N ASP A 193 -8.51 -32.12 -15.60
CA ASP A 193 -7.21 -31.67 -16.12
C ASP A 193 -6.58 -30.61 -15.20
N ALA A 194 -7.40 -29.73 -14.62
CA ALA A 194 -6.99 -28.84 -13.54
C ALA A 194 -6.32 -29.62 -12.40
N GLU A 195 -6.93 -30.73 -11.96
CA GLU A 195 -6.38 -31.56 -10.88
C GLU A 195 -4.99 -32.13 -11.21
N LYS A 196 -4.77 -32.60 -12.46
CA LYS A 196 -3.46 -33.12 -12.92
C LYS A 196 -2.40 -32.01 -13.00
N VAL A 197 -2.78 -30.83 -13.49
CA VAL A 197 -1.89 -29.66 -13.59
C VAL A 197 -1.48 -29.21 -12.19
N LEU A 198 -2.45 -29.06 -11.28
CA LEU A 198 -2.20 -28.69 -9.88
C LEU A 198 -1.34 -29.73 -9.15
N ALA A 199 -1.63 -31.03 -9.31
CA ALA A 199 -0.81 -32.09 -8.74
C ALA A 199 0.66 -32.02 -9.21
N THR A 200 0.88 -31.66 -10.48
CA THR A 200 2.22 -31.53 -11.06
C THR A 200 2.96 -30.31 -10.51
N GLN A 201 2.30 -29.14 -10.50
CA GLN A 201 2.87 -27.92 -9.91
C GLN A 201 3.16 -28.11 -8.40
N LEU A 202 2.20 -28.63 -7.64
CA LEU A 202 2.33 -28.88 -6.20
C LEU A 202 3.49 -29.83 -5.89
N LYS A 203 3.69 -30.89 -6.69
CA LYS A 203 4.81 -31.83 -6.52
C LYS A 203 6.18 -31.15 -6.72
N ALA A 204 6.27 -30.11 -7.54
CA ALA A 204 7.49 -29.35 -7.79
C ALA A 204 7.82 -28.33 -6.67
N LEU A 205 6.85 -27.95 -5.83
CA LEU A 205 7.07 -27.03 -4.72
C LEU A 205 7.88 -27.66 -3.56
N PRO A 206 8.55 -26.85 -2.72
CA PRO A 206 9.13 -27.32 -1.46
C PRO A 206 8.12 -28.00 -0.53
N LYS A 207 8.59 -28.91 0.34
CA LYS A 207 7.73 -29.70 1.25
C LYS A 207 6.99 -28.88 2.31
N GLU A 208 7.43 -27.66 2.56
CA GLU A 208 6.73 -26.69 3.41
C GLU A 208 5.56 -26.05 2.66
N SER A 209 5.83 -25.47 1.49
CA SER A 209 4.80 -24.93 0.58
C SER A 209 3.73 -25.95 0.20
N GLN A 210 4.10 -27.23 0.01
CA GLN A 210 3.16 -28.33 -0.17
C GLN A 210 2.21 -28.47 1.03
N ARG A 211 2.74 -28.47 2.26
CA ARG A 211 1.94 -28.56 3.49
C ARG A 211 1.08 -27.31 3.69
N GLN A 212 1.59 -26.14 3.35
CA GLN A 212 0.85 -24.88 3.46
C GLN A 212 -0.36 -24.86 2.52
N PHE A 213 -0.18 -25.19 1.24
CA PHE A 213 -1.29 -25.34 0.28
C PHE A 213 -2.32 -26.37 0.75
N LEU A 214 -1.88 -27.55 1.22
CA LEU A 214 -2.77 -28.59 1.73
C LEU A 214 -3.46 -28.25 3.06
N SER A 215 -3.03 -27.18 3.75
CA SER A 215 -3.67 -26.66 4.97
C SER A 215 -4.74 -25.60 4.69
N LEU A 216 -4.86 -25.12 3.45
CA LEU A 216 -5.87 -24.14 3.07
C LEU A 216 -7.27 -24.75 3.11
N HIS A 217 -8.27 -23.90 3.31
CA HIS A 217 -9.66 -24.36 3.43
C HIS A 217 -10.18 -24.94 2.10
N ASN A 218 -11.09 -25.91 2.15
CA ASN A 218 -11.67 -26.51 0.96
C ASN A 218 -13.17 -26.69 1.15
N THR A 219 -13.96 -25.84 0.51
CA THR A 219 -15.44 -25.89 0.56
C THR A 219 -16.01 -26.89 -0.45
N LYS A 220 -15.16 -27.48 -1.30
CA LYS A 220 -15.53 -28.40 -2.38
C LYS A 220 -14.73 -29.71 -2.28
N PRO A 221 -14.78 -30.42 -1.13
CA PRO A 221 -14.14 -31.73 -0.98
C PRO A 221 -14.80 -32.76 -1.90
N GLY A 222 -14.01 -33.64 -2.52
CA GLY A 222 -14.52 -34.64 -3.47
C GLY A 222 -13.41 -35.19 -4.37
N GLN A 223 -13.77 -35.56 -5.60
CA GLN A 223 -12.87 -36.21 -6.57
C GLN A 223 -11.67 -35.34 -7.00
N HIS A 224 -11.75 -34.03 -6.84
CA HIS A 224 -10.73 -33.06 -7.29
C HIS A 224 -10.34 -32.12 -6.13
N PRO A 225 -9.66 -32.63 -5.08
CA PRO A 225 -9.37 -31.87 -3.87
C PRO A 225 -8.49 -30.63 -4.10
N PHE A 226 -7.49 -30.68 -4.98
CA PHE A 226 -6.63 -29.52 -5.25
C PHE A 226 -7.41 -28.44 -5.99
N THR A 227 -8.25 -28.82 -6.95
CA THR A 227 -9.18 -27.93 -7.64
C THR A 227 -10.19 -27.31 -6.68
N GLY A 228 -10.64 -28.06 -5.67
CA GLY A 228 -11.49 -27.54 -4.58
C GLY A 228 -10.79 -26.46 -3.76
N ILE A 229 -9.56 -26.70 -3.30
CA ILE A 229 -8.73 -25.71 -2.59
C ILE A 229 -8.54 -24.45 -3.46
N VAL A 230 -8.14 -24.60 -4.73
CA VAL A 230 -7.95 -23.45 -5.62
C VAL A 230 -9.25 -22.66 -5.81
N LYS A 231 -10.39 -23.32 -6.03
CA LYS A 231 -11.70 -22.66 -6.15
C LYS A 231 -12.18 -21.97 -4.86
N THR A 232 -11.64 -22.36 -3.71
CA THR A 232 -11.99 -21.78 -2.40
C THR A 232 -11.11 -20.57 -2.07
N ASN A 233 -9.83 -20.57 -2.48
CA ASN A 233 -8.82 -19.63 -1.97
C ASN A 233 -8.17 -18.73 -3.03
N ALA A 234 -8.33 -19.00 -4.33
CA ALA A 234 -7.59 -18.26 -5.35
C ALA A 234 -8.12 -16.84 -5.56
N LEU A 235 -7.20 -15.87 -5.62
CA LEU A 235 -7.48 -14.50 -6.06
C LEU A 235 -7.13 -14.37 -7.55
N PRO A 236 -7.83 -13.53 -8.33
CA PRO A 236 -7.49 -13.31 -9.73
C PRO A 236 -6.14 -12.59 -9.85
N CYS A 237 -5.24 -13.09 -10.72
CA CYS A 237 -3.96 -12.46 -11.06
C CYS A 237 -4.20 -11.23 -11.96
N GLY A 238 -4.86 -10.20 -11.43
CA GLY A 238 -5.22 -8.95 -12.10
C GLY A 238 -6.72 -8.81 -12.41
N PRO A 239 -7.21 -7.57 -12.61
CA PRO A 239 -8.56 -7.32 -13.12
C PRO A 239 -8.82 -8.11 -14.41
N ASP A 240 -10.01 -8.71 -14.51
CA ASP A 240 -10.47 -9.54 -15.63
C ASP A 240 -9.57 -10.73 -16.02
N SER A 241 -8.55 -11.02 -15.20
CA SER A 241 -7.64 -12.13 -15.43
C SER A 241 -8.36 -13.46 -15.22
N PRO A 242 -8.38 -14.36 -16.21
CA PRO A 242 -8.93 -15.70 -16.02
C PRO A 242 -8.03 -16.56 -15.12
N ILE A 243 -6.79 -16.13 -14.85
CA ILE A 243 -5.81 -16.88 -14.06
C ILE A 243 -6.02 -16.58 -12.58
N GLY A 244 -6.28 -17.62 -11.78
CA GLY A 244 -6.29 -17.54 -10.32
C GLY A 244 -4.94 -17.93 -9.73
N GLY A 245 -4.46 -17.16 -8.75
CA GLY A 245 -3.28 -17.46 -7.94
C GLY A 245 -3.66 -17.90 -6.53
N VAL A 246 -2.96 -18.89 -5.98
CA VAL A 246 -3.07 -19.30 -4.56
C VAL A 246 -1.80 -18.93 -3.82
N TYR A 247 -1.94 -18.33 -2.65
CA TYR A 247 -0.88 -17.63 -1.92
C TYR A 247 -0.66 -18.22 -0.52
N PRO A 248 0.55 -18.10 0.06
CA PRO A 248 0.86 -18.70 1.35
C PRO A 248 0.11 -18.08 2.53
N THR A 249 -0.01 -16.75 2.59
CA THR A 249 -0.63 -16.03 3.72
C THR A 249 -1.88 -15.26 3.28
N ILE A 250 -1.89 -14.69 2.07
CA ILE A 250 -3.02 -13.89 1.56
C ILE A 250 -4.33 -14.70 1.54
N CYS A 251 -4.26 -16.01 1.26
CA CYS A 251 -5.41 -16.92 1.28
C CYS A 251 -6.02 -17.16 2.68
N LEU A 252 -5.44 -16.60 3.74
CA LEU A 252 -5.99 -16.64 5.11
C LEU A 252 -6.75 -15.35 5.48
N ILE A 253 -6.83 -14.36 4.60
CA ILE A 253 -7.49 -13.07 4.86
C ILE A 253 -9.00 -13.20 4.65
N ASN A 254 -9.77 -13.14 5.73
CA ASN A 254 -11.21 -13.33 5.69
C ASN A 254 -12.00 -12.22 4.99
N HIS A 255 -13.26 -12.54 4.71
CA HIS A 255 -14.21 -11.66 4.07
C HIS A 255 -14.82 -10.59 5.01
N SER A 256 -15.04 -9.38 4.47
CA SER A 256 -16.04 -8.42 4.95
C SER A 256 -16.68 -7.64 3.78
N CYS A 257 -17.99 -7.35 3.84
CA CYS A 257 -18.67 -6.49 2.86
C CYS A 257 -18.35 -4.98 3.02
N ILE A 258 -17.71 -4.59 4.14
CA ILE A 258 -16.83 -3.41 4.20
C ILE A 258 -15.44 -3.92 4.59
N PRO A 259 -14.56 -4.22 3.63
CA PRO A 259 -13.21 -4.62 3.96
C PRO A 259 -12.42 -3.43 4.55
N ASN A 260 -11.33 -3.74 5.25
CA ASN A 260 -10.35 -2.72 5.65
C ASN A 260 -9.08 -2.74 4.80
N SER A 261 -8.95 -3.74 3.93
CA SER A 261 -7.85 -3.92 3.00
C SER A 261 -8.34 -4.27 1.59
N HIS A 262 -7.47 -4.12 0.60
CA HIS A 262 -7.72 -4.53 -0.78
C HIS A 262 -6.50 -5.25 -1.37
N HIS A 263 -6.75 -6.15 -2.32
CA HIS A 263 -5.71 -6.91 -3.01
C HIS A 263 -5.38 -6.26 -4.37
N SER A 264 -4.11 -6.21 -4.74
CA SER A 264 -3.69 -5.72 -6.05
C SER A 264 -2.54 -6.54 -6.61
N TRP A 265 -2.79 -7.09 -7.80
CA TRP A 265 -1.83 -7.84 -8.59
C TRP A 265 -0.93 -6.91 -9.42
N ASN A 266 0.38 -7.12 -9.31
CA ASN A 266 1.40 -6.42 -10.09
C ASN A 266 1.92 -7.32 -11.23
N ASN A 267 1.49 -7.03 -12.47
CA ASN A 267 1.94 -7.74 -13.68
C ASN A 267 3.45 -7.70 -13.92
N ASN A 268 4.18 -6.68 -13.42
CA ASN A 268 5.62 -6.54 -13.65
C ASN A 268 6.46 -7.39 -12.70
N THR A 269 5.97 -7.67 -11.49
CA THR A 269 6.68 -8.46 -10.47
C THR A 269 6.08 -9.84 -10.23
N GLU A 270 4.90 -10.11 -10.81
CA GLU A 270 4.07 -11.31 -10.62
C GLU A 270 3.76 -11.57 -9.13
N GLN A 271 3.30 -10.52 -8.45
CA GLN A 271 3.02 -10.51 -7.02
C GLN A 271 1.63 -9.94 -6.72
N GLU A 272 0.97 -10.54 -5.75
CA GLU A 272 -0.23 -10.02 -5.11
C GLU A 272 0.18 -9.17 -3.90
N THR A 273 -0.48 -8.03 -3.73
CA THR A 273 -0.20 -7.11 -2.62
C THR A 273 -1.46 -6.78 -1.86
N ILE A 274 -1.39 -6.72 -0.53
CA ILE A 274 -2.51 -6.31 0.31
C ILE A 274 -2.22 -4.94 0.89
N HIS A 275 -3.11 -3.98 0.67
CA HIS A 275 -2.99 -2.61 1.17
C HIS A 275 -4.18 -2.25 2.06
N ALA A 276 -3.91 -1.60 3.19
CA ALA A 276 -4.95 -1.05 4.06
C ALA A 276 -5.67 0.12 3.35
N ILE A 277 -6.98 0.02 3.14
CA ILE A 277 -7.79 1.09 2.50
C ILE A 277 -8.40 2.06 3.52
N ARG A 278 -8.36 1.70 4.80
CA ARG A 278 -8.66 2.57 5.95
C ARG A 278 -7.72 2.25 7.11
N PRO A 279 -7.61 3.08 8.15
CA PRO A 279 -6.89 2.72 9.36
C PRO A 279 -7.46 1.43 9.97
N ILE A 280 -6.57 0.55 10.41
CA ILE A 280 -6.87 -0.74 11.08
C ILE A 280 -6.28 -0.66 12.48
N LYS A 281 -7.07 -0.95 13.51
CA LYS A 281 -6.58 -0.89 14.90
C LYS A 281 -5.84 -2.16 15.30
N ALA A 282 -4.95 -2.07 16.29
CA ALA A 282 -4.46 -3.26 16.96
C ALA A 282 -5.64 -4.10 17.52
N GLY A 283 -5.63 -5.41 17.30
CA GLY A 283 -6.73 -6.34 17.58
C GLY A 283 -7.84 -6.39 16.53
N GLU A 284 -7.79 -5.59 15.45
CA GLU A 284 -8.77 -5.64 14.36
C GLU A 284 -8.37 -6.69 13.30
N GLU A 285 -9.33 -7.49 12.85
CA GLU A 285 -9.14 -8.47 11.78
C GLU A 285 -8.92 -7.76 10.43
N ILE A 286 -7.85 -8.13 9.72
CA ILE A 286 -7.56 -7.70 8.36
C ILE A 286 -8.48 -8.46 7.41
N THR A 287 -9.22 -7.74 6.56
CA THR A 287 -10.27 -8.31 5.69
C THR A 287 -10.28 -7.71 4.29
N ILE A 288 -10.66 -8.53 3.30
CA ILE A 288 -10.90 -8.14 1.91
C ILE A 288 -12.34 -8.46 1.48
N SER A 289 -12.82 -7.90 0.36
CA SER A 289 -14.08 -8.37 -0.23
C SER A 289 -13.86 -9.63 -1.05
N TYR A 290 -14.78 -10.58 -0.92
CA TYR A 290 -14.91 -11.75 -1.79
C TYR A 290 -16.13 -11.61 -2.71
N ASP A 291 -17.10 -10.77 -2.32
CA ASP A 291 -18.38 -10.60 -3.02
C ASP A 291 -18.27 -9.60 -4.18
N ARG A 292 -19.26 -9.68 -5.08
CA ARG A 292 -19.35 -8.87 -6.31
C ARG A 292 -20.28 -7.66 -6.16
N GLY A 293 -20.56 -7.20 -4.93
CA GLY A 293 -21.55 -6.16 -4.67
C GLY A 293 -22.99 -6.68 -4.64
N GLY A 294 -23.95 -5.79 -4.89
CA GLY A 294 -25.39 -6.08 -4.76
C GLY A 294 -25.90 -6.08 -3.30
N THR A 295 -27.18 -6.43 -3.12
CA THR A 295 -27.88 -6.42 -1.82
C THR A 295 -27.38 -7.51 -0.86
N SER A 296 -27.75 -7.43 0.41
CA SER A 296 -27.37 -8.39 1.45
C SER A 296 -27.81 -9.81 1.11
N SER A 297 -28.97 -9.97 0.47
CA SER A 297 -29.45 -11.24 -0.06
C SER A 297 -28.53 -11.78 -1.16
N VAL A 298 -28.22 -10.96 -2.18
CA VAL A 298 -27.31 -11.34 -3.29
C VAL A 298 -25.93 -11.74 -2.77
N ARG A 299 -25.35 -10.94 -1.88
CA ARG A 299 -24.04 -11.21 -1.27
C ARG A 299 -24.05 -12.49 -0.44
N ARG A 300 -25.06 -12.68 0.42
CA ARG A 300 -25.18 -13.91 1.26
C ARG A 300 -25.31 -15.16 0.40
N THR A 301 -26.19 -15.16 -0.61
CA THR A 301 -26.35 -16.30 -1.53
C THR A 301 -25.04 -16.63 -2.24
N PHE A 302 -24.38 -15.62 -2.85
CA PHE A 302 -23.11 -15.83 -3.52
C PHE A 302 -22.02 -16.37 -2.58
N LEU A 303 -21.88 -15.81 -1.37
CA LEU A 303 -20.88 -16.25 -0.40
C LEU A 303 -21.16 -17.68 0.09
N LYS A 304 -22.43 -18.04 0.26
CA LYS A 304 -22.83 -19.40 0.64
C LYS A 304 -22.55 -20.42 -0.46
N GLU A 305 -22.85 -20.10 -1.72
CA GLU A 305 -22.59 -21.00 -2.87
C GLU A 305 -21.09 -21.12 -3.22
N ALA A 306 -20.34 -20.03 -3.10
CA ALA A 306 -18.93 -19.99 -3.47
C ALA A 306 -18.01 -20.50 -2.35
N PHE A 307 -18.29 -20.12 -1.10
CA PHE A 307 -17.40 -20.26 0.06
C PHE A 307 -18.04 -20.93 1.30
N ASP A 308 -19.29 -21.41 1.20
CA ASP A 308 -20.02 -22.13 2.26
C ASP A 308 -20.07 -21.46 3.66
N PHE A 309 -20.10 -20.13 3.71
CA PHE A 309 -20.30 -19.40 4.97
C PHE A 309 -21.38 -18.33 4.87
N ASP A 310 -22.02 -18.06 6.01
CA ASP A 310 -22.97 -16.99 6.18
C ASP A 310 -22.27 -15.72 6.67
N CYS A 311 -22.42 -14.60 5.95
CA CYS A 311 -21.67 -13.39 6.24
C CYS A 311 -22.24 -12.62 7.45
N HIS A 312 -21.44 -12.55 8.52
CA HIS A 312 -21.73 -11.84 9.78
C HIS A 312 -20.90 -10.56 9.95
N CYS A 313 -20.40 -9.96 8.85
CA CYS A 313 -19.70 -8.67 8.92
C CYS A 313 -20.62 -7.53 9.38
N HIS A 314 -20.04 -6.40 9.81
CA HIS A 314 -20.79 -5.27 10.37
C HIS A 314 -22.02 -4.85 9.54
N ARG A 315 -21.92 -4.73 8.20
CA ARG A 315 -23.08 -4.42 7.35
C ARG A 315 -24.13 -5.53 7.33
N CYS A 316 -23.71 -6.79 7.20
CA CYS A 316 -24.64 -7.92 7.17
C CYS A 316 -25.27 -8.22 8.54
N SER A 317 -24.75 -7.63 9.62
CA SER A 317 -25.26 -7.73 10.99
C SER A 317 -26.01 -6.46 11.45
N LEU A 318 -26.30 -5.52 10.53
CA LEU A 318 -27.18 -4.38 10.81
C LEU A 318 -28.62 -4.85 11.07
N LEU A 319 -29.38 -4.06 11.84
CA LEU A 319 -30.81 -4.24 12.04
C LEU A 319 -31.57 -4.00 10.72
N THR A 320 -32.79 -4.55 10.60
CA THR A 320 -33.57 -4.57 9.36
C THR A 320 -33.73 -3.21 8.67
N PRO A 321 -34.01 -2.08 9.37
CA PRO A 321 -34.14 -0.77 8.73
C PRO A 321 -32.83 -0.29 8.09
N GLU A 322 -31.72 -0.36 8.83
CA GLU A 322 -30.39 0.09 8.40
C GLU A 322 -29.81 -0.83 7.31
N LEU A 323 -30.07 -2.13 7.40
CA LEU A 323 -29.77 -3.11 6.36
C LEU A 323 -30.56 -2.82 5.07
N GLY A 324 -31.85 -2.50 5.19
CA GLY A 324 -32.69 -2.09 4.07
C GLY A 324 -32.18 -0.80 3.39
N ALA A 325 -31.71 0.18 4.16
CA ALA A 325 -31.08 1.39 3.63
C ALA A 325 -29.75 1.09 2.91
N SER A 326 -28.93 0.17 3.44
CA SER A 326 -27.71 -0.31 2.77
C SER A 326 -28.02 -1.03 1.44
N ASP A 327 -29.05 -1.88 1.43
CA ASP A 327 -29.48 -2.60 0.24
C ASP A 327 -30.10 -1.66 -0.81
N ALA A 328 -30.82 -0.62 -0.41
CA ALA A 328 -31.27 0.45 -1.30
C ALA A 328 -30.09 1.21 -1.93
N ARG A 329 -29.10 1.64 -1.13
CA ARG A 329 -27.87 2.29 -1.64
C ARG A 329 -27.09 1.39 -2.59
N ARG A 330 -26.94 0.10 -2.29
CA ARG A 330 -26.22 -0.85 -3.17
C ARG A 330 -26.99 -1.17 -4.45
N SER A 331 -28.32 -1.16 -4.40
CA SER A 331 -29.15 -1.27 -5.61
C SER A 331 -28.99 -0.03 -6.49
N LEU A 332 -28.93 1.17 -5.89
CA LEU A 332 -28.65 2.43 -6.58
C LEU A 332 -27.22 2.46 -7.18
N ILE A 333 -26.21 2.00 -6.43
CA ILE A 333 -24.83 1.86 -6.92
C ILE A 333 -24.81 0.99 -8.18
N GLN A 334 -25.48 -0.18 -8.16
CA GLN A 334 -25.54 -1.07 -9.32
C GLN A 334 -26.26 -0.40 -10.51
N SER A 335 -27.44 0.19 -10.30
CA SER A 335 -28.19 0.79 -11.40
C SER A 335 -27.50 2.01 -12.01
N LEU A 336 -26.70 2.74 -11.22
CA LEU A 336 -25.85 3.83 -11.71
C LEU A 336 -24.65 3.27 -12.49
N ASP A 337 -23.95 2.25 -12.00
CA ASP A 337 -22.82 1.61 -12.69
C ASP A 337 -23.26 1.03 -14.05
N ASP A 338 -24.40 0.34 -14.10
CA ASP A 338 -25.00 -0.19 -15.32
C ASP A 338 -25.40 0.94 -16.30
N ALA A 339 -25.99 2.03 -15.80
CA ALA A 339 -26.42 3.15 -16.63
C ALA A 339 -25.28 4.09 -17.07
N ILE A 340 -24.15 4.11 -16.36
CA ILE A 340 -22.94 4.82 -16.77
C ILE A 340 -22.19 3.99 -17.83
N GLY A 341 -22.17 2.66 -17.67
CA GLY A 341 -21.51 1.72 -18.57
C GLY A 341 -22.20 1.50 -19.93
N ASP A 342 -23.43 2.00 -20.13
CA ASP A 342 -24.12 1.94 -21.43
C ASP A 342 -23.48 2.90 -22.46
N PRO A 343 -22.79 2.39 -23.51
CA PRO A 343 -22.11 3.23 -24.49
C PRO A 343 -23.07 4.11 -25.30
N PHE A 344 -24.30 3.65 -25.54
CA PHE A 344 -25.30 4.42 -26.27
C PHE A 344 -25.74 5.64 -25.45
N ARG A 345 -25.90 5.46 -24.13
CA ARG A 345 -26.22 6.56 -23.22
C ARG A 345 -25.05 7.53 -23.03
N MET A 346 -23.81 7.03 -22.91
CA MET A 346 -22.61 7.88 -22.88
C MET A 346 -22.52 8.78 -24.13
N ALA A 347 -22.87 8.25 -25.30
CA ALA A 347 -22.88 9.01 -26.55
C ALA A 347 -24.07 9.99 -26.66
N SER A 348 -25.29 9.53 -26.36
CA SER A 348 -26.52 10.32 -26.59
C SER A 348 -26.90 11.28 -25.46
N ARG A 349 -26.48 11.02 -24.22
CA ARG A 349 -26.91 11.76 -23.01
C ARG A 349 -25.75 12.01 -22.02
N PRO A 350 -24.60 12.56 -22.46
CA PRO A 350 -23.39 12.70 -21.62
C PRO A 350 -23.61 13.51 -20.34
N LYS A 351 -24.47 14.54 -20.37
CA LYS A 351 -24.81 15.35 -19.18
C LYS A 351 -25.52 14.52 -18.10
N ASP A 352 -26.38 13.59 -18.51
CA ASP A 352 -27.05 12.68 -17.58
C ASP A 352 -26.05 11.64 -17.02
N SER A 353 -25.19 11.06 -17.86
CA SER A 353 -24.15 10.12 -17.40
C SER A 353 -23.18 10.77 -16.40
N LEU A 354 -22.76 12.02 -16.62
CA LEU A 354 -21.89 12.75 -15.68
C LEU A 354 -22.59 13.08 -14.35
N ARG A 355 -23.89 13.41 -14.37
CA ARG A 355 -24.68 13.57 -13.12
C ARG A 355 -24.77 12.24 -12.36
N ASP A 356 -24.92 11.14 -13.08
CA ASP A 356 -24.99 9.81 -12.50
C ASP A 356 -23.63 9.37 -11.94
N CYS A 357 -22.50 9.72 -12.57
CA CYS A 357 -21.16 9.55 -11.98
C CYS A 357 -21.04 10.27 -10.62
N SER A 358 -21.52 11.51 -10.51
CA SER A 358 -21.54 12.25 -9.23
C SER A 358 -22.45 11.56 -8.20
N SER A 359 -23.62 11.07 -8.63
CA SER A 359 -24.55 10.33 -7.78
C SER A 359 -23.94 9.00 -7.28
N LEU A 360 -23.17 8.32 -8.12
CA LEU A 360 -22.48 7.07 -7.81
C LEU A 360 -21.37 7.32 -6.77
N LEU A 361 -20.56 8.37 -6.95
CA LEU A 361 -19.54 8.77 -5.98
C LEU A 361 -20.14 9.07 -4.60
N GLN A 362 -21.30 9.73 -4.55
CA GLN A 362 -22.02 9.99 -3.30
C GLN A 362 -22.59 8.70 -2.68
N ALA A 363 -23.28 7.86 -3.46
CA ALA A 363 -23.83 6.60 -2.97
C ALA A 363 -22.76 5.64 -2.45
N LEU A 364 -21.58 5.60 -3.10
CA LEU A 364 -20.41 4.89 -2.61
C LEU A 364 -19.91 5.46 -1.26
N ARG A 365 -19.83 6.79 -1.13
CA ARG A 365 -19.38 7.47 0.10
C ARG A 365 -20.26 7.10 1.29
N ASP A 366 -21.57 7.12 1.08
CA ASP A 366 -22.56 6.83 2.12
C ASP A 366 -22.64 5.32 2.47
N GLU A 367 -22.31 4.43 1.53
CA GLU A 367 -22.36 2.99 1.78
C GLU A 367 -21.06 2.41 2.38
N TYR A 368 -19.89 3.01 2.08
CA TYR A 368 -18.58 2.51 2.51
C TYR A 368 -17.89 3.40 3.55
N ASP A 369 -18.64 4.22 4.29
CA ASP A 369 -18.13 5.09 5.36
C ASP A 369 -16.96 5.99 4.88
N GLY A 370 -17.08 6.54 3.66
CA GLY A 370 -16.04 7.34 3.00
C GLY A 370 -14.80 6.58 2.51
N CYS A 371 -14.70 5.27 2.74
CA CYS A 371 -13.57 4.44 2.32
C CYS A 371 -13.73 3.95 0.87
N THR A 372 -13.84 4.90 -0.07
CA THR A 372 -14.31 4.61 -1.44
C THR A 372 -13.23 4.60 -2.51
N GLU A 373 -11.97 4.94 -2.21
CA GLU A 373 -10.98 5.33 -3.24
C GLU A 373 -10.91 4.38 -4.42
N ILE A 374 -10.91 3.07 -4.16
CA ILE A 374 -10.81 2.02 -5.18
C ILE A 374 -12.10 1.88 -5.99
N LEU A 375 -13.26 2.03 -5.36
CA LEU A 375 -14.57 1.96 -6.01
C LEU A 375 -14.86 3.22 -6.83
N SER A 376 -14.46 4.39 -6.31
CA SER A 376 -14.56 5.69 -6.98
C SER A 376 -13.67 5.80 -8.21
N ALA A 377 -12.58 5.01 -8.30
CA ALA A 377 -11.64 5.03 -9.42
C ALA A 377 -12.33 4.85 -10.78
N ARG A 378 -13.25 3.88 -10.85
CA ARG A 378 -14.01 3.57 -12.06
C ARG A 378 -14.94 4.72 -12.43
N ALA A 379 -15.71 5.23 -11.47
CA ALA A 379 -16.59 6.38 -11.70
C ALA A 379 -15.82 7.64 -12.18
N TYR A 380 -14.61 7.90 -11.67
CA TYR A 380 -13.75 8.97 -12.18
C TYR A 380 -13.20 8.69 -13.59
N TYR A 381 -12.88 7.43 -13.90
CA TYR A 381 -12.41 7.03 -15.23
C TYR A 381 -13.53 7.12 -16.28
N ASP A 382 -14.73 6.65 -15.96
CA ASP A 382 -15.90 6.73 -16.85
C ASP A 382 -16.29 8.20 -17.08
N ALA A 383 -16.29 9.03 -16.02
CA ALA A 383 -16.49 10.47 -16.14
C ALA A 383 -15.42 11.15 -17.01
N PHE A 384 -14.15 10.71 -16.92
CA PHE A 384 -13.06 11.18 -17.78
C PHE A 384 -13.31 10.78 -19.25
N GLN A 385 -13.69 9.53 -19.51
CA GLN A 385 -14.02 9.05 -20.85
C GLN A 385 -15.18 9.81 -21.49
N ILE A 386 -16.25 10.08 -20.73
CA ILE A 386 -17.37 10.91 -21.21
C ILE A 386 -16.89 12.34 -21.49
N SER A 387 -16.11 12.94 -20.59
CA SER A 387 -15.64 14.32 -20.75
C SER A 387 -14.77 14.49 -22.00
N ILE A 388 -13.81 13.58 -22.22
CA ILE A 388 -12.90 13.66 -23.38
C ILE A 388 -13.60 13.34 -24.71
N ALA A 389 -14.54 12.38 -24.71
CA ALA A 389 -15.31 12.02 -25.91
C ALA A 389 -16.24 13.16 -26.40
N HIS A 390 -16.65 14.05 -25.49
CA HIS A 390 -17.52 15.20 -25.78
C HIS A 390 -16.79 16.56 -25.73
N GLY A 391 -15.46 16.55 -25.83
CA GLY A 391 -14.65 17.77 -25.98
C GLY A 391 -14.44 18.61 -24.71
N ASP A 392 -14.93 18.19 -23.54
CA ASP A 392 -14.71 18.89 -22.26
C ASP A 392 -13.31 18.54 -21.70
N GLN A 393 -12.29 19.09 -22.36
CA GLN A 393 -10.88 18.91 -21.98
C GLN A 393 -10.59 19.49 -20.59
N ALA A 394 -11.30 20.54 -20.17
CA ALA A 394 -11.10 21.16 -18.86
C ALA A 394 -11.51 20.20 -17.74
N ARG A 395 -12.70 19.61 -17.82
CA ARG A 395 -13.20 18.61 -16.87
C ARG A 395 -12.39 17.32 -16.93
N ALA A 396 -12.06 16.84 -18.12
CA ALA A 396 -11.18 15.68 -18.30
C ALA A 396 -9.83 15.88 -17.58
N SER A 397 -9.22 17.06 -17.69
CA SER A 397 -7.95 17.39 -17.03
C SER A 397 -8.02 17.47 -15.51
N GLN A 398 -9.19 17.75 -14.93
CA GLN A 398 -9.39 17.69 -13.48
C GLN A 398 -9.58 16.23 -13.01
N LEU A 399 -10.30 15.42 -13.79
CA LEU A 399 -10.61 14.02 -13.46
C LEU A 399 -9.37 13.11 -13.53
N THR A 400 -8.41 13.39 -14.42
CA THR A 400 -7.15 12.63 -14.50
C THR A 400 -6.33 12.70 -13.22
N ALA A 401 -6.40 13.79 -12.43
CA ALA A 401 -5.75 13.86 -11.13
C ALA A 401 -6.30 12.79 -10.17
N ASN A 402 -7.63 12.61 -10.13
CA ASN A 402 -8.27 11.60 -9.28
C ASN A 402 -8.01 10.17 -9.76
N VAL A 403 -8.03 9.94 -11.09
CA VAL A 403 -7.66 8.63 -11.68
C VAL A 403 -6.18 8.30 -11.40
N ALA A 404 -5.28 9.29 -11.47
CA ALA A 404 -3.86 9.12 -11.17
C ALA A 404 -3.60 8.83 -9.69
N VAL A 405 -4.33 9.47 -8.76
CA VAL A 405 -4.26 9.16 -7.32
C VAL A 405 -4.58 7.69 -7.07
N VAL A 406 -5.68 7.17 -7.62
CA VAL A 406 -6.03 5.77 -7.38
C VAL A 406 -5.09 4.82 -8.11
N THR A 407 -4.69 5.13 -9.35
CA THR A 407 -3.73 4.31 -10.10
C THR A 407 -2.36 4.24 -9.38
N ASN A 408 -1.93 5.32 -8.73
CA ASN A 408 -0.68 5.36 -7.95
C ASN A 408 -0.81 4.71 -6.56
N MET A 409 -1.98 4.75 -5.91
CA MET A 409 -2.27 3.92 -4.75
C MET A 409 -2.15 2.42 -5.09
N VAL A 410 -2.73 2.01 -6.22
CA VAL A 410 -2.73 0.61 -6.69
C VAL A 410 -1.35 0.16 -7.16
N ARG A 411 -0.52 1.05 -7.75
CA ARG A 411 0.78 0.66 -8.33
C ARG A 411 2.01 0.94 -7.47
N ASN A 412 2.08 2.06 -6.74
CA ASN A 412 3.38 2.61 -6.27
C ASN A 412 3.37 3.37 -4.92
N ASN A 413 2.33 3.26 -4.08
CA ASN A 413 2.31 3.83 -2.72
C ASN A 413 2.58 5.36 -2.64
N VAL A 414 1.82 6.15 -3.40
CA VAL A 414 1.79 7.62 -3.23
C VAL A 414 0.36 8.11 -2.94
N THR A 415 0.13 8.51 -1.70
CA THR A 415 -1.09 9.21 -1.25
C THR A 415 -0.94 10.71 -1.43
N THR A 416 -1.63 11.28 -2.43
CA THR A 416 -1.95 12.72 -2.45
C THR A 416 -3.46 12.89 -2.27
N HIS A 417 -3.88 13.59 -1.22
CA HIS A 417 -5.27 14.03 -1.09
C HIS A 417 -5.58 15.08 -2.16
N CYS A 418 -6.67 14.87 -2.87
CA CYS A 418 -7.33 15.90 -3.67
C CYS A 418 -8.84 15.80 -3.38
N GLU A 419 -9.35 16.72 -2.57
CA GLU A 419 -10.80 16.98 -2.53
C GLU A 419 -11.08 18.10 -3.53
N ILE A 420 -11.81 17.78 -4.60
CA ILE A 420 -12.32 18.75 -5.56
C ILE A 420 -13.84 18.64 -5.55
N THR A 421 -14.51 19.74 -5.26
CA THR A 421 -15.97 19.87 -5.34
C THR A 421 -16.41 20.05 -6.80
N PHE A 422 -17.49 19.37 -7.18
CA PHE A 422 -18.14 19.62 -8.47
C PHE A 422 -18.95 20.92 -8.37
N ASP A 423 -18.56 21.97 -9.09
CA ASP A 423 -19.39 23.16 -9.25
C ASP A 423 -20.66 22.84 -10.06
N PRO A 424 -21.81 23.46 -9.73
CA PRO A 424 -23.03 23.31 -10.51
C PRO A 424 -22.86 23.90 -11.91
N VAL A 425 -23.42 23.20 -12.90
CA VAL A 425 -23.30 23.55 -14.33
C VAL A 425 -24.00 24.89 -14.62
N GLU A 426 -23.23 25.94 -14.92
CA GLU A 426 -23.79 27.10 -15.62
C GLU A 426 -24.16 26.71 -17.07
N PRO A 427 -25.28 27.23 -17.61
CA PRO A 427 -25.69 26.95 -18.98
C PRO A 427 -24.83 27.75 -19.96
N ILE A 428 -23.75 27.12 -20.47
CA ILE A 428 -23.01 27.63 -21.62
C ILE A 428 -23.96 27.66 -22.82
N GLY A 429 -24.16 28.87 -23.38
CA GLY A 429 -25.08 29.11 -24.50
C GLY A 429 -24.63 28.47 -25.80
N ASN A 430 -25.58 28.36 -26.75
CA ASN A 430 -25.37 27.71 -28.04
C ASN A 430 -24.21 28.34 -28.84
N GLN A 431 -23.13 27.57 -29.01
CA GLN A 431 -22.13 27.74 -30.08
C GLN A 431 -21.95 26.41 -30.85
N ALA A 432 -23.07 25.72 -31.09
CA ALA A 432 -23.11 24.41 -31.76
C ALA A 432 -23.73 24.45 -33.17
N GLU A 433 -23.81 25.63 -33.80
CA GLU A 433 -24.36 25.80 -35.17
C GLU A 433 -23.29 26.17 -36.22
N GLU A 434 -22.06 26.54 -35.84
CA GLU A 434 -21.02 26.98 -36.78
C GLU A 434 -20.14 25.85 -37.38
N TYR A 435 -20.31 24.60 -36.95
CA TYR A 435 -19.51 23.44 -37.44
C TYR A 435 -20.29 22.41 -38.25
N MET A 436 -21.59 22.65 -38.52
CA MET A 436 -22.43 21.79 -39.37
C MET A 436 -22.69 22.39 -40.77
N GLY A 437 -22.12 23.56 -41.08
CA GLY A 437 -22.32 24.28 -42.36
C GLY A 437 -21.22 24.08 -43.41
N GLN A 438 -20.43 23.00 -43.34
CA GLN A 438 -19.31 22.73 -44.27
C GLN A 438 -19.27 21.26 -44.75
N LEU A 439 -20.44 20.64 -44.98
CA LEU A 439 -20.57 19.28 -45.54
C LEU A 439 -21.67 19.15 -46.61
N ASP A 440 -22.07 20.26 -47.26
CA ASP A 440 -23.10 20.27 -48.32
C ASP A 440 -22.58 20.88 -49.66
N ASP A 441 -21.27 21.11 -49.83
CA ASP A 441 -20.66 21.77 -51.01
C ASP A 441 -19.53 20.95 -51.68
N GLU A 442 -19.69 19.62 -51.85
CA GLU A 442 -18.91 18.82 -52.82
C GLU A 442 -19.78 17.75 -53.50
N ASP A 443 -20.72 18.18 -54.36
CA ASP A 443 -21.37 17.27 -55.34
C ASP A 443 -21.97 18.03 -56.56
N ASP A 444 -21.19 18.88 -57.24
CA ASP A 444 -21.44 19.21 -58.65
C ASP A 444 -20.17 19.69 -59.41
N LEU A 445 -20.15 19.42 -60.73
CA LEU A 445 -19.16 19.84 -61.75
C LEU A 445 -17.76 19.19 -61.74
N GLY A 446 -17.59 18.11 -62.52
CA GLY A 446 -16.30 17.48 -62.87
C GLY A 446 -16.39 16.37 -63.91
#